data_AF-A0A645IG25-F1
#
_entry.id   AF-A0A645IG25-F1
#
_cell.length_a   1.000
_cell.length_b   1.000
_cell.length_c   1.000
_cell.angle_alpha   90.00
_cell.angle_beta   90.00
_cell.angle_gamma   90.00
#
_symmetry.space_group_name_H-M   'P 1'
#
loop_
_entity.id
_entity.type
_entity.pdbx_description
1 polymer ?
#
loop_
_entity_poly.entity_id
_entity_poly.type
_entity_poly.pdbx_seq_one_letter_code
_entity_poly.pdbx_strand_id
1 'polypeptide(L)'
;MPRILIVAPIIMDQRLYSSPNAAGMGEGCVEKSRQLPQLFQDAASDLGCDFLDCNPYVSPAEGDYMHFDPDSNRRFAQALEEKIIELL
;
A
#
# COMPACT_ATOMS: atom_id res chain seq x y z
N MET A 1 10.08 -14.52 19.73
CA MET A 1 10.38 -13.19 19.14
C MET A 1 9.16 -12.75 18.34
N PRO A 2 8.86 -11.44 18.23
CA PRO A 2 7.73 -10.98 17.41
C PRO A 2 7.98 -11.30 15.93
N ARG A 3 6.91 -11.65 15.20
CA ARG A 3 6.92 -11.68 13.74
C ARG A 3 6.81 -10.26 13.19
N ILE A 4 7.37 -10.02 12.02
CA ILE A 4 7.27 -8.74 11.31
C ILE A 4 6.45 -8.99 10.05
N LEU A 5 5.34 -8.25 9.90
CA LEU A 5 4.55 -8.20 8.68
C LEU A 5 4.85 -6.90 7.94
N ILE A 6 5.46 -6.99 6.76
CA ILE A 6 5.68 -5.87 5.86
C ILE A 6 4.44 -5.72 4.98
N VAL A 7 3.85 -4.53 4.96
CA VAL A 7 2.70 -4.22 4.12
C VAL A 7 3.11 -3.27 3.01
N ALA A 8 2.86 -3.66 1.76
CA ALA A 8 3.03 -2.74 0.64
C ALA A 8 2.00 -1.61 0.73
N PRO A 9 2.41 -0.33 0.59
CA PRO A 9 1.48 0.78 0.61
C PRO A 9 0.65 0.83 -0.68
N ILE A 10 -0.35 1.70 -0.68
CA ILE A 10 -1.17 1.95 -1.86
C ILE A 10 -0.34 2.48 -3.04
N ILE A 11 -0.70 2.01 -4.23
CA ILE A 11 -0.26 2.57 -5.50
C ILE A 11 -1.02 3.88 -5.72
N MET A 12 -0.28 4.97 -5.91
CA MET A 12 -0.87 6.28 -6.22
C MET A 12 -1.52 6.25 -7.61
N ASP A 13 -2.62 6.98 -7.78
CA ASP A 13 -3.30 7.07 -9.07
C ASP A 13 -2.61 8.10 -9.99
N GLN A 14 -2.64 7.87 -11.31
CA GLN A 14 -2.09 8.81 -12.30
C GLN A 14 -2.72 10.20 -12.20
N ARG A 15 -3.99 10.27 -11.76
CA ARG A 15 -4.74 11.52 -11.55
C ARG A 15 -4.11 12.43 -10.49
N LEU A 16 -3.23 11.90 -9.63
CA LEU A 16 -2.42 12.69 -8.70
C LEU A 16 -1.68 13.84 -9.42
N TYR A 17 -1.16 13.60 -10.61
CA TYR A 17 -0.40 14.61 -11.36
C TYR A 17 -1.24 15.82 -11.82
N SER A 18 -2.56 15.65 -11.90
CA SER A 18 -3.50 16.73 -12.21
C SER A 18 -4.02 17.44 -10.95
N SER A 19 -3.63 16.97 -9.76
CA SER A 19 -4.07 17.52 -8.47
C SER A 19 -3.12 18.62 -7.96
N PRO A 20 -3.60 19.49 -7.05
CA PRO A 20 -2.74 20.47 -6.37
C PRO A 20 -1.56 19.85 -5.60
N ASN A 21 -1.64 18.56 -5.27
CA ASN A 21 -0.65 17.85 -4.46
C ASN A 21 0.55 17.34 -5.28
N ALA A 22 0.47 17.35 -6.62
CA ALA A 22 1.49 16.79 -7.51
C ALA A 22 2.91 17.32 -7.23
N ALA A 23 3.04 18.63 -7.00
CA ALA A 23 4.33 19.29 -6.81
C ALA A 23 5.06 18.83 -5.53
N GLY A 24 4.32 18.41 -4.50
CA GLY A 24 4.88 17.98 -3.21
C GLY A 24 5.35 16.53 -3.18
N MET A 25 4.91 15.70 -4.13
CA MET A 25 5.12 14.25 -4.10
C MET A 25 6.42 13.80 -4.79
N GLY A 26 7.02 14.68 -5.58
CA GLY A 26 8.22 14.40 -6.35
C GLY A 26 7.94 13.72 -7.69
N GLU A 27 8.87 13.91 -8.62
CA GLU A 27 8.76 13.40 -9.98
C GLU A 27 8.73 11.87 -10.03
N GLY A 28 7.80 11.33 -10.83
CA GLY A 28 7.65 9.89 -11.03
C GLY A 28 7.10 9.15 -9.82
N CYS A 29 6.48 9.84 -8.85
CA CYS A 29 5.96 9.22 -7.62
C CYS A 29 4.93 8.12 -7.92
N VAL A 30 4.04 8.33 -8.89
CA VAL A 30 3.03 7.35 -9.31
C VAL A 30 3.73 6.10 -9.85
N GLU A 31 4.68 6.26 -10.78
CA GLU A 31 5.43 5.16 -11.40
C GLU A 31 6.30 4.40 -10.40
N LYS A 32 6.88 5.09 -9.42
CA LYS A 32 7.63 4.48 -8.31
C LYS A 32 6.70 3.70 -7.38
N SER A 33 5.52 4.22 -7.06
CA SER A 33 4.56 3.55 -6.16
C SER A 33 4.13 2.18 -6.69
N ARG A 34 4.02 2.02 -8.03
CA ARG A 34 3.71 0.74 -8.69
C ARG A 34 4.75 -0.36 -8.48
N GLN A 35 5.98 0.01 -8.15
CA GLN A 35 7.08 -0.93 -7.93
C GLN A 35 7.15 -1.41 -6.48
N LEU A 36 6.54 -0.66 -5.55
CA LEU A 36 6.64 -0.93 -4.12
C LEU A 36 6.10 -2.31 -3.71
N PRO A 37 4.99 -2.84 -4.24
CA PRO A 37 4.53 -4.18 -3.86
C PRO A 37 5.57 -5.27 -4.09
N GLN A 38 6.17 -5.31 -5.27
CA GLN A 38 7.21 -6.30 -5.58
C GLN A 38 8.47 -6.06 -4.72
N LEU A 39 8.95 -4.82 -4.62
CA LEU A 39 10.14 -4.50 -3.83
C LEU A 39 9.98 -4.85 -2.34
N PHE A 40 8.78 -4.66 -1.78
CA PHE A 40 8.51 -4.98 -0.38
C PHE A 40 8.33 -6.48 -0.17
N GLN A 41 7.76 -7.19 -1.15
CA GLN A 41 7.69 -8.64 -1.13
C GLN A 41 9.09 -9.27 -1.16
N ASP A 42 9.96 -8.78 -2.04
CA ASP A 42 11.35 -9.23 -2.15
C ASP A 42 12.10 -8.96 -0.84
N ALA A 43 11.98 -7.74 -0.29
CA ALA A 43 12.58 -7.39 0.99
C ALA A 43 12.07 -8.24 2.16
N ALA A 44 10.77 -8.56 2.20
CA ALA A 44 10.21 -9.46 3.20
C ALA A 44 10.81 -10.86 3.09
N SER A 45 10.96 -11.39 1.87
CA SER A 45 11.62 -12.68 1.63
C SER A 45 13.07 -12.67 2.09
N ASP A 46 13.85 -11.65 1.70
CA ASP A 46 15.28 -11.53 2.04
C ASP A 46 15.53 -11.41 3.56
N LEU A 47 14.60 -10.77 4.27
CA LEU A 47 14.67 -10.55 5.71
C LEU A 47 13.98 -11.66 6.54
N GLY A 48 13.35 -12.65 5.90
CA GLY A 48 12.57 -13.68 6.57
C GLY A 48 11.34 -13.13 7.32
N CYS A 49 10.73 -12.07 6.78
CA CYS A 49 9.52 -11.43 7.28
C CYS A 49 8.27 -11.88 6.49
N ASP A 50 7.10 -11.69 7.08
CA ASP A 50 5.81 -11.91 6.41
C ASP A 50 5.47 -10.71 5.51
N PHE A 51 4.63 -10.93 4.50
CA PHE A 51 4.23 -9.89 3.54
C PHE A 51 2.71 -9.85 3.30
N LEU A 52 2.18 -8.66 3.05
CA LEU A 52 0.83 -8.42 2.55
C LEU A 52 0.82 -7.23 1.58
N ASP A 53 0.15 -7.38 0.44
CA ASP A 53 -0.15 -6.26 -0.45
C ASP A 53 -1.53 -5.68 -0.11
N CYS A 54 -1.62 -4.37 0.18
CA CYS A 54 -2.91 -3.74 0.45
C CYS A 54 -3.74 -3.47 -0.82
N ASN A 55 -3.09 -3.37 -1.99
CA ASN A 55 -3.68 -2.86 -3.23
C ASN A 55 -4.92 -3.63 -3.73
N PRO A 56 -5.04 -4.96 -3.56
CA PRO A 56 -6.27 -5.68 -3.92
C PRO A 56 -7.52 -5.26 -3.12
N TYR A 57 -7.36 -4.59 -1.98
CA TYR A 57 -8.45 -4.28 -1.04
C TYR A 57 -8.87 -2.81 -1.07
N VAL A 58 -8.11 -1.94 -1.74
CA VAL A 58 -8.19 -0.49 -1.59
C VAL A 58 -8.19 0.22 -2.93
N SER A 59 -8.77 1.41 -2.94
CA SER A 59 -8.70 2.33 -4.07
C SER A 59 -8.20 3.70 -3.59
N PRO A 60 -7.43 4.44 -4.39
CA PRO A 60 -7.04 5.81 -4.05
C PRO A 60 -8.28 6.71 -3.96
N ALA A 61 -8.38 7.48 -2.88
CA ALA A 61 -9.46 8.43 -2.67
C ALA A 61 -9.44 9.55 -3.73
N GLU A 62 -10.61 10.00 -4.19
CA GLU A 62 -10.69 11.05 -5.21
C GLU A 62 -10.16 12.41 -4.76
N GLY A 63 -10.07 12.65 -3.44
CA GLY A 63 -9.61 13.93 -2.89
C GLY A 63 -8.14 14.23 -3.16
N ASP A 64 -7.28 13.20 -3.19
CA ASP A 64 -5.84 13.37 -3.32
C ASP A 64 -5.13 12.27 -4.11
N TYR A 65 -5.84 11.21 -4.52
CA TYR A 65 -5.32 10.13 -5.34
C TYR A 65 -4.15 9.34 -4.71
N MET A 66 -3.96 9.45 -3.39
CA MET A 66 -2.86 8.84 -2.66
C MET A 66 -3.24 8.22 -1.30
N HIS A 67 -4.35 8.63 -0.69
CA HIS A 67 -4.85 8.04 0.56
C HIS A 67 -6.04 7.10 0.33
N PHE A 68 -6.40 6.34 1.37
CA PHE A 68 -7.62 5.53 1.40
C PHE A 68 -8.86 6.38 1.67
N ASP A 69 -9.97 6.00 1.05
CA ASP A 69 -11.30 6.37 1.55
C ASP A 69 -11.70 5.49 2.75
N PRO A 70 -12.78 5.81 3.49
CA PRO A 70 -13.23 5.02 4.64
C PRO A 70 -13.59 3.58 4.30
N ASP A 71 -14.11 3.33 3.10
CA ASP A 71 -14.52 1.98 2.69
C ASP A 71 -13.29 1.10 2.38
N SER A 72 -12.27 1.67 1.75
CA SER A 72 -10.96 1.06 1.49
C SER A 72 -10.26 0.73 2.80
N ASN A 73 -10.25 1.66 3.76
CA ASN A 73 -9.77 1.37 5.11
C ASN A 73 -10.48 0.16 5.73
N ARG A 74 -11.81 0.07 5.60
CA ARG A 74 -12.58 -1.05 6.15
C ARG A 74 -12.20 -2.39 5.52
N ARG A 75 -12.14 -2.46 4.18
CA ARG A 75 -11.75 -3.69 3.46
C ARG A 75 -10.32 -4.10 3.78
N PHE A 76 -9.40 -3.15 3.83
CA PHE A 76 -8.01 -3.44 4.20
C PHE A 76 -7.89 -3.91 5.64
N ALA A 77 -8.63 -3.33 6.59
CA ALA A 77 -8.63 -3.77 7.98
C ALA A 77 -9.08 -5.23 8.11
N GLN A 78 -10.10 -5.65 7.35
CA GLN A 78 -10.56 -7.04 7.32
C GLN A 78 -9.48 -7.98 6.76
N ALA A 79 -8.86 -7.63 5.63
CA ALA A 79 -7.77 -8.42 5.06
C ALA A 79 -6.54 -8.51 6.00
N LEU A 80 -6.24 -7.42 6.70
CA LEU A 80 -5.15 -7.37 7.67
C LEU A 80 -5.44 -8.23 8.90
N GLU A 81 -6.69 -8.22 9.40
CA GLU A 81 -7.13 -9.10 10.49
C GLU A 81 -6.99 -10.57 10.10
N GLU A 82 -7.50 -10.96 8.92
CA GLU A 82 -7.36 -12.33 8.40
C GLU A 82 -5.90 -12.75 8.30
N LYS A 83 -5.03 -11.87 7.78
CA LYS A 83 -3.60 -12.14 7.69
C LYS A 83 -2.95 -12.27 9.06
N ILE A 84 -3.28 -11.40 10.01
CA ILE A 84 -2.71 -11.48 11.37
C ILE A 84 -3.12 -12.80 12.02
N ILE A 85 -4.38 -13.23 11.89
CA ILE A 85 -4.86 -14.51 12.44
C ILE A 85 -4.11 -15.70 11.83
N GLU A 86 -3.81 -15.68 10.53
CA GLU A 86 -2.99 -16.71 9.86
C GLU A 86 -1.56 -16.81 10.44
N LEU A 87 -1.03 -15.70 10.96
CA LEU A 87 0.35 -15.60 11.44
C LEU A 87 0.50 -15.90 12.95
N LEU A 88 -0.59 -16.02 13.69
CA LEU A 88 -0.60 -16.39 15.12
C LEU A 88 -0.42 -17.90 15.33
#